data_AF-A0A3A4V6E0-F1
#
_entry.id   AF-A0A3A4V6E0-F1
#
_cell.length_a   1.000
_cell.length_b   1.000
_cell.length_c   1.000
_cell.angle_alpha   90.00
_cell.angle_beta   90.00
_cell.angle_gamma   90.00
#
_symmetry.space_group_name_H-M   'P 1'
#
loop_
_entity.id
_entity.type
_entity.pdbx_description
1 polymer ?
#
loop_
_entity_poly.entity_id
_entity_poly.type
_entity_poly.pdbx_seq_one_letter_code
_entity_poly.pdbx_strand_id
1 'polypeptide(L)'
;MFQWFWNLFGEKEEIDGYKPKDRLLFSYFNGEKTIKADPMVLHRKLMEVGTELSLDMQVASSPSKDRIKAQIAMVEKIQGIFSLKKYEDGGLTEVECGELLDNFMDWCNKLKKN
;
A
#
# COMPACT_ATOMS: atom_id res chain seq x y z
N MET A 1 57.90 5.26 -16.84
CA MET A 1 57.06 4.05 -16.97
C MET A 1 56.18 3.85 -15.73
N PHE A 2 55.61 4.92 -15.15
CA PHE A 2 54.83 4.87 -13.90
C PHE A 2 53.70 5.92 -13.82
N GLN A 3 53.27 6.46 -14.97
CA GLN A 3 52.20 7.47 -15.05
C GLN A 3 50.87 6.90 -15.57
N TRP A 4 50.88 5.68 -16.12
CA TRP A 4 49.69 5.03 -16.68
C TRP A 4 48.81 4.32 -15.63
N PHE A 5 49.39 3.91 -14.49
CA PHE A 5 48.65 3.19 -13.44
C PHE A 5 47.65 4.06 -12.66
N TRP A 6 47.80 5.39 -12.67
CA TRP A 6 46.90 6.31 -11.96
C TRP A 6 45.64 6.69 -12.76
N ASN A 7 45.61 6.45 -14.07
CA ASN A 7 44.44 6.73 -14.91
C ASN A 7 43.37 5.63 -14.89
N LEU A 8 43.61 4.50 -14.21
CA LEU A 8 42.59 3.46 -13.98
C LEU A 8 41.69 3.76 -12.76
N PHE A 9 42.04 4.78 -11.96
CA PHE A 9 41.19 5.33 -10.90
C PHE A 9 40.54 6.66 -11.31
N GLY A 10 40.57 6.99 -12.60
CA GLY A 10 39.87 8.13 -13.18
C GLY A 10 38.37 7.85 -13.23
N GLU A 11 37.61 8.68 -12.53
CA GLU A 11 36.16 8.85 -12.61
C GLU A 11 35.37 7.55 -12.48
N LYS A 12 34.99 7.23 -11.22
CA LYS A 12 33.66 6.65 -11.03
C LYS A 12 32.68 7.64 -11.63
N GLU A 13 32.26 7.42 -12.87
CA GLU A 13 30.95 7.85 -13.31
C GLU A 13 30.01 7.39 -12.20
N GLU A 14 29.50 8.34 -11.41
CA GLU A 14 28.31 8.07 -10.62
C GLU A 14 27.29 7.63 -11.66
N ILE A 15 27.06 6.32 -11.75
CA ILE A 15 25.85 5.81 -12.36
C ILE A 15 24.77 6.59 -11.63
N ASP A 16 24.14 7.54 -12.30
CA ASP A 16 22.97 8.26 -11.80
C ASP A 16 21.81 7.26 -11.82
N GLY A 17 21.98 6.23 -10.99
CA GLY A 17 21.08 5.13 -10.79
C GLY A 17 20.07 5.51 -9.74
N TYR A 18 18.99 4.75 -9.73
CA TYR A 18 17.90 4.88 -8.77
C TYR A 18 18.42 5.01 -7.32
N LYS A 19 18.16 6.15 -6.68
CA LYS A 19 18.55 6.40 -5.29
C LYS A 19 17.44 5.86 -4.39
N PRO A 20 17.75 5.29 -3.21
CA PRO A 20 16.72 4.82 -2.28
C PRO A 20 15.68 5.88 -1.88
N LYS A 21 16.04 7.17 -1.98
CA LYS A 21 15.15 8.32 -1.74
C LYS A 21 14.11 8.53 -2.84
N ASP A 22 14.32 7.96 -4.02
CA ASP A 22 13.42 8.01 -5.17
C ASP A 22 12.29 6.97 -5.05
N ARG A 23 12.28 6.18 -3.96
CA ARG A 23 11.21 5.22 -3.68
C ARG A 23 9.94 5.91 -3.22
N LEU A 24 8.96 5.90 -4.10
CA LEU A 24 7.57 6.23 -3.79
C LEU A 24 7.05 5.21 -2.76
N LEU A 25 6.97 5.65 -1.51
CA LEU A 25 6.41 4.86 -0.41
C LEU A 25 5.06 5.43 -0.01
N PHE A 26 4.06 4.55 0.12
CA PHE A 26 2.78 4.92 0.69
C PHE A 26 2.87 4.85 2.21
N SER A 27 2.51 5.94 2.90
CA SER A 27 2.59 6.03 4.37
C SER A 27 1.20 6.02 4.97
N TYR A 28 0.95 5.18 5.97
CA TYR A 28 -0.34 5.08 6.66
C TYR A 28 -0.19 4.70 8.13
N PHE A 29 -1.21 4.97 8.95
CA PHE A 29 -1.26 4.54 10.35
C PHE A 29 -1.92 3.17 10.45
N ASN A 30 -1.33 2.23 11.21
CA ASN A 30 -1.83 0.86 11.31
C ASN A 30 -2.62 0.55 12.61
N GLY A 31 -2.93 1.57 13.41
CA GLY A 31 -3.49 1.44 14.76
C GLY A 31 -2.47 1.67 15.87
N GLU A 32 -1.18 1.44 15.60
CA GLU A 32 -0.11 1.61 16.59
C GLU A 32 0.94 2.63 16.17
N LYS A 33 1.31 2.62 14.88
CA LYS A 33 2.38 3.46 14.34
C LYS A 33 2.18 3.73 12.85
N THR A 34 2.93 4.70 12.36
CA THR A 34 3.03 4.96 10.91
C THR A 34 3.90 3.91 10.24
N ILE A 35 3.36 3.28 9.21
CA ILE A 35 4.03 2.33 8.33
C ILE A 35 4.32 3.00 6.99
N LYS A 36 5.50 2.75 6.44
CA LYS A 36 5.84 3.07 5.05
C LYS A 36 5.88 1.78 4.26
N ALA A 37 4.94 1.60 3.35
CA ALA A 37 4.82 0.39 2.54
C ALA A 37 5.15 0.64 1.08
N ASP A 38 5.59 -0.43 0.42
CA ASP A 38 5.74 -0.46 -1.03
C ASP A 38 4.35 -0.50 -1.68
N PRO A 39 3.97 0.53 -2.45
CA PRO A 39 2.65 0.62 -3.07
C PRO A 39 2.41 -0.51 -4.08
N MET A 40 3.45 -1.08 -4.71
CA MET A 40 3.28 -2.20 -5.63
C MET A 40 2.83 -3.47 -4.90
N VAL A 41 3.34 -3.69 -3.68
CA VAL A 41 2.93 -4.83 -2.86
C VAL A 41 1.47 -4.69 -2.44
N LEU A 42 1.08 -3.49 -1.99
CA LEU A 42 -0.30 -3.18 -1.62
C LEU A 42 -1.25 -3.34 -2.81
N HIS A 43 -0.87 -2.80 -3.97
CA HIS A 43 -1.65 -2.93 -5.20
C HIS A 43 -1.80 -4.39 -5.64
N ARG A 44 -0.74 -5.20 -5.57
CA ARG A 44 -0.83 -6.63 -5.92
C ARG A 44 -1.81 -7.37 -5.02
N LYS A 45 -1.71 -7.18 -3.69
CA LYS A 45 -2.65 -7.76 -2.73
C LYS A 45 -4.08 -7.30 -2.97
N LEU A 46 -4.27 -6.01 -3.30
CA LEU A 46 -5.58 -5.48 -3.66
C LEU A 46 -6.15 -6.18 -4.90
N MET A 47 -5.33 -6.40 -5.93
CA MET A 47 -5.77 -7.08 -7.15
C MET A 47 -6.10 -8.56 -6.92
N GLU A 48 -5.40 -9.23 -5.99
CA GLU A 48 -5.69 -10.63 -5.61
C GLU A 48 -7.10 -10.80 -5.03
N VAL A 49 -7.61 -9.81 -4.30
CA VAL A 49 -8.94 -9.85 -3.66
C VAL A 49 -9.96 -8.89 -4.30
N GLY A 50 -9.59 -8.19 -5.39
CA GLY A 50 -10.31 -7.01 -5.86
C GLY A 50 -11.75 -7.28 -6.27
N THR A 51 -12.02 -8.39 -6.94
CA THR A 51 -13.38 -8.79 -7.35
C THR A 51 -14.26 -9.07 -6.13
N GLU A 52 -13.76 -9.82 -5.16
CA GLU A 52 -14.51 -10.15 -3.95
C GLU A 52 -14.72 -8.92 -3.07
N LEU A 53 -13.68 -8.09 -2.90
CA LEU A 53 -13.75 -6.84 -2.15
C LEU A 53 -14.79 -5.90 -2.76
N SER A 54 -14.82 -5.76 -4.09
CA SER A 54 -15.80 -4.91 -4.77
C SER A 54 -17.24 -5.40 -4.55
N LEU A 55 -17.46 -6.72 -4.57
CA LEU A 55 -18.77 -7.30 -4.29
C LEU A 55 -19.19 -7.06 -2.83
N ASP A 56 -18.27 -7.27 -1.89
CA ASP A 56 -18.54 -7.05 -0.47
C ASP A 56 -18.87 -5.58 -0.17
N MET A 57 -18.15 -4.62 -0.77
CA MET A 57 -18.46 -3.19 -0.67
C MET A 57 -19.87 -2.86 -1.18
N GLN A 58 -20.29 -3.46 -2.30
CA GLN A 58 -21.64 -3.26 -2.84
C GLN A 58 -22.71 -3.86 -1.93
N VAL A 59 -22.50 -5.06 -1.40
CA VAL A 59 -23.47 -5.70 -0.50
C VAL A 59 -23.53 -4.98 0.86
N ALA A 60 -22.39 -4.52 1.39
CA ALA A 60 -22.29 -3.80 2.66
C ALA A 60 -22.98 -2.42 2.64
N SER A 61 -23.10 -1.81 1.45
CA SER A 61 -23.85 -0.57 1.24
C SER A 61 -25.34 -0.79 0.91
N SER A 62 -25.75 -2.04 0.67
CA SER A 62 -27.13 -2.39 0.32
C SER A 62 -28.00 -2.63 1.56
N PRO A 63 -29.35 -2.56 1.44
CA PRO A 63 -30.28 -2.98 2.49
C PRO A 63 -30.43 -4.51 2.61
N SER A 64 -29.49 -5.30 2.08
CA SER A 64 -29.52 -6.77 2.16
C SER A 64 -29.41 -7.27 3.61
N LYS A 65 -29.98 -8.45 3.87
CA LYS A 65 -29.78 -9.16 5.14
C LYS A 65 -28.32 -9.57 5.35
N ASP A 66 -27.58 -9.74 4.26
CA ASP A 66 -26.15 -10.11 4.28
C ASP A 66 -25.21 -8.92 4.48
N ARG A 67 -25.75 -7.70 4.64
CA ARG A 67 -24.97 -6.47 4.78
C ARG A 67 -23.86 -6.57 5.83
N ILE A 68 -24.19 -7.07 7.02
CA ILE A 68 -23.23 -7.16 8.14
C ILE A 68 -22.13 -8.17 7.81
N LYS A 69 -22.48 -9.30 7.21
CA LYS A 69 -21.51 -10.32 6.81
C LYS A 69 -20.54 -9.78 5.74
N ALA A 70 -21.07 -9.05 4.75
CA ALA A 70 -20.26 -8.41 3.72
C ALA A 70 -19.35 -7.31 4.29
N GLN A 71 -19.85 -6.53 5.26
CA GLN A 71 -19.06 -5.52 5.97
C GLN A 71 -17.86 -6.16 6.69
N ILE A 72 -18.06 -7.25 7.42
CA ILE A 72 -16.98 -7.98 8.10
C ILE A 72 -15.97 -8.52 7.07
N ALA A 73 -16.45 -9.17 6.02
CA ALA A 73 -15.60 -9.75 4.98
C ALA A 73 -14.79 -8.67 4.23
N MET A 74 -15.37 -7.49 4.00
CA MET A 74 -14.70 -6.32 3.44
C MET A 74 -13.56 -5.86 4.35
N VAL A 75 -13.82 -5.69 5.66
CA VAL A 75 -12.82 -5.25 6.63
C VAL A 75 -11.67 -6.25 6.74
N GLU A 76 -11.97 -7.56 6.80
CA GLU A 76 -10.94 -8.61 6.85
C GLU A 76 -10.02 -8.59 5.62
N LYS A 77 -10.57 -8.36 4.43
CA LYS A 77 -9.78 -8.21 3.19
C LYS A 77 -8.88 -6.97 3.25
N ILE A 78 -9.41 -5.84 3.71
CA ILE A 78 -8.62 -4.60 3.87
C ILE A 78 -7.49 -4.82 4.88
N GLN A 79 -7.78 -5.45 6.02
CA GLN A 79 -6.78 -5.81 7.02
C GLN A 79 -5.68 -6.70 6.41
N GLY A 80 -6.02 -7.67 5.56
CA GLY A 80 -5.05 -8.51 4.85
C GLY A 80 -4.16 -7.74 3.87
N ILE A 81 -4.74 -6.79 3.12
CA ILE A 81 -3.99 -5.93 2.18
C ILE A 81 -2.92 -5.14 2.94
N PHE A 82 -3.34 -4.42 3.99
CA PHE A 82 -2.47 -3.53 4.76
C PHE A 82 -1.76 -4.21 5.95
N SER A 83 -1.94 -5.53 6.11
CA SER A 83 -1.36 -6.32 7.22
C SER A 83 -1.68 -5.71 8.60
N LEU A 84 -2.92 -5.26 8.76
CA LEU A 84 -3.43 -4.66 9.99
C LEU A 84 -3.77 -5.76 11.00
N LYS A 85 -3.66 -5.41 12.27
CA LYS A 85 -4.23 -6.21 13.36
C LYS A 85 -5.74 -6.04 13.39
N LYS A 86 -6.43 -6.95 14.09
CA LYS A 86 -7.85 -6.78 14.41
C LYS A 86 -8.03 -5.61 15.38
N TYR A 87 -9.23 -5.04 15.41
CA TYR A 87 -9.54 -3.92 16.29
C TYR A 87 -9.30 -4.25 17.77
N GLU A 88 -9.65 -5.47 18.19
CA GLU A 88 -9.47 -5.95 19.56
C GLU A 88 -7.99 -5.99 19.98
N ASP A 89 -7.07 -6.08 19.01
CA ASP A 89 -5.62 -6.12 19.22
C ASP A 89 -4.96 -4.73 19.03
N GLY A 90 -5.75 -3.65 19.03
CA GLY A 90 -5.28 -2.27 18.81
C GLY A 90 -5.14 -1.87 17.34
N GLY A 91 -5.77 -2.62 16.44
CA GLY A 91 -5.88 -2.27 15.02
C GLY A 91 -6.87 -1.14 14.75
N LEU A 92 -7.07 -0.84 13.47
CA LEU A 92 -8.02 0.18 13.03
C LEU A 92 -9.47 -0.27 13.21
N THR A 93 -10.37 0.68 13.45
CA THR A 93 -11.82 0.48 13.35
C THR A 93 -12.23 0.15 11.92
N GLU A 94 -13.45 -0.37 11.74
CA GLU A 94 -13.99 -0.67 10.40
C GLU A 94 -14.03 0.56 9.49
N VAL A 95 -14.37 1.72 10.06
CA VAL A 95 -14.44 2.99 9.32
C VAL A 95 -13.05 3.43 8.88
N GLU A 96 -12.07 3.41 9.78
CA GLU A 96 -10.69 3.76 9.47
C GLU A 96 -10.06 2.80 8.44
N CYS A 97 -10.45 1.52 8.45
CA CYS A 97 -10.05 0.58 7.40
C CYS A 97 -10.56 1.02 6.02
N GLY A 98 -11.84 1.41 5.93
CA GLY A 98 -12.42 1.95 4.69
C GLY A 98 -11.70 3.21 4.22
N GLU A 99 -11.50 4.17 5.12
CA GLU A 99 -10.77 5.42 4.82
C GLU A 99 -9.34 5.15 4.37
N LEU A 100 -8.65 4.17 4.94
CA LEU A 100 -7.30 3.78 4.52
C LEU A 100 -7.29 3.26 3.08
N LEU A 101 -8.27 2.43 2.71
CA LEU A 101 -8.41 1.94 1.34
C LEU A 101 -8.65 3.10 0.37
N ASP A 102 -9.57 4.01 0.69
CA ASP A 102 -9.88 5.17 -0.14
C ASP A 102 -8.65 6.07 -0.33
N ASN A 103 -7.93 6.36 0.75
CA ASN A 103 -6.69 7.13 0.72
C ASN A 103 -5.63 6.48 -0.19
N PHE A 104 -5.51 5.15 -0.18
CA PHE A 104 -4.59 4.44 -1.05
C PHE A 104 -5.02 4.52 -2.52
N MET A 105 -6.31 4.34 -2.81
CA MET A 105 -6.84 4.45 -4.17
C MET A 105 -6.67 5.86 -4.75
N ASP A 106 -6.93 6.88 -3.94
CA ASP A 106 -6.69 8.28 -4.30
C ASP A 106 -5.21 8.57 -4.57
N TRP A 107 -4.32 8.00 -3.75
CA TRP A 107 -2.89 8.11 -3.97
C TRP A 107 -2.47 7.47 -5.31
N CYS A 108 -2.97 6.27 -5.61
CA CYS A 108 -2.73 5.61 -6.91
C CYS A 108 -3.27 6.44 -8.09
N ASN A 109 -4.45 7.04 -7.95
CA ASN A 109 -5.04 7.88 -8.99
C ASN A 109 -4.26 9.19 -9.21
N LYS A 110 -3.69 9.77 -8.16
CA LYS A 110 -2.81 10.95 -8.25
C LYS A 110 -1.52 10.63 -9.00
N LEU A 111 -0.94 9.45 -8.77
CA LEU A 111 0.24 9.01 -9.53
C LEU A 111 -0.02 8.86 -11.03
N LYS A 112 -1.20 8.40 -11.44
CA LYS A 112 -1.54 8.25 -12.86
C LYS A 112 -1.68 9.57 -13.62
N LYS A 113 -1.91 10.68 -12.91
CA LYS A 113 -2.13 12.01 -13.50
C LYS A 113 -0.84 12.81 -13.69
N ASN A 114 0.26 12.37 -13.07
CA ASN A 114 1.59 12.96 -13.20
C ASN A 114 2.42 12.16 -14.20
#